data_AF-A0A722L9Q5-F1
#
_entry.id   AF-A0A722L9Q5-F1
#
_cell.length_a   1.000
_cell.length_b   1.000
_cell.length_c   1.000
_cell.angle_alpha   90.00
_cell.angle_beta   90.00
_cell.angle_gamma   90.00
#
_symmetry.space_group_name_H-M   'P 1'
#
loop_
_entity.id
_entity.type
_entity.pdbx_description
1 polymer ?
#
loop_
_entity_poly.entity_id
_entity_poly.type
_entity_poly.pdbx_seq_one_letter_code
_entity_poly.pdbx_strand_id
1 'polypeptide(L)'
;MSALLSMTIIIIILAVILYLAYITAALYLSAVHDTRPPRPVVYVCCLLAIVSVSLNGAYGVEATGLLFLSLLTGLLTVMTLTDIAVCRLPRIFTLSLIVLGAAFRYSLEELTYSLLNASLWFGMTYLLRQFFITAKGTEALGLGDVFLIAGIAMWTQPQHTPLLITAAASGAFLFILLFCRHRHQQALPFAPFLCASLYALTLLPDSVFRTSEIFT
;
A
#
# COMPACT_ATOMS: atom_id res chain seq x y z
N MET A 1 -21.61 20.28 -15.34
CA MET A 1 -22.14 18.93 -15.64
C MET A 1 -21.02 17.90 -15.89
N SER A 2 -19.95 18.25 -16.61
CA SER A 2 -18.82 17.35 -16.91
C SER A 2 -18.04 16.85 -15.68
N ALA A 3 -17.74 17.72 -14.70
CA ALA A 3 -16.99 17.32 -13.51
C ALA A 3 -17.76 16.32 -12.61
N LEU A 4 -19.06 16.54 -12.44
CA LEU A 4 -19.93 15.70 -11.60
C LEU A 4 -20.14 14.31 -12.25
N LEU A 5 -20.20 14.26 -13.58
CA LEU A 5 -20.20 13.02 -14.36
C LEU A 5 -18.88 12.26 -14.22
N SER A 6 -17.74 12.95 -14.27
CA SER A 6 -16.42 12.33 -14.07
C SER A 6 -16.29 11.71 -12.67
N MET A 7 -16.69 12.44 -11.63
CA MET A 7 -16.61 11.95 -10.24
C MET A 7 -17.51 10.74 -9.99
N THR A 8 -18.71 10.71 -10.56
CA THR A 8 -19.62 9.55 -10.44
C THR A 8 -19.04 8.33 -11.13
N ILE A 9 -18.43 8.48 -12.31
CA ILE A 9 -17.74 7.39 -13.00
C ILE A 9 -16.57 6.85 -12.16
N ILE A 10 -15.76 7.72 -11.56
CA ILE A 10 -14.62 7.33 -10.71
C ILE A 10 -15.10 6.54 -9.49
N ILE A 11 -16.18 6.95 -8.83
CA ILE A 11 -16.74 6.23 -7.68
C ILE A 11 -17.24 4.84 -8.08
N ILE A 12 -17.88 4.71 -9.25
CA ILE A 12 -18.30 3.41 -9.79
C ILE A 12 -17.08 2.52 -10.06
N ILE A 13 -16.04 3.07 -10.68
CA ILE A 13 -14.79 2.34 -10.95
C ILE A 13 -14.13 1.91 -9.63
N LEU A 14 -14.07 2.78 -8.63
CA LEU A 14 -13.55 2.46 -7.30
C LEU A 14 -14.33 1.29 -6.68
N ALA A 15 -15.66 1.31 -6.73
CA ALA A 15 -16.48 0.23 -6.20
C ALA A 15 -16.19 -1.11 -6.89
N VAL A 16 -16.02 -1.11 -8.22
CA VAL A 16 -15.63 -2.29 -8.99
C VAL A 16 -14.24 -2.78 -8.59
N ILE A 17 -13.26 -1.87 -8.44
CA ILE A 17 -11.89 -2.21 -8.00
C ILE A 17 -11.89 -2.82 -6.60
N LEU A 18 -12.62 -2.23 -5.65
CA LEU A 18 -12.72 -2.74 -4.28
C LEU A 18 -13.42 -4.10 -4.23
N TYR A 19 -14.45 -4.30 -5.05
CA TYR A 19 -15.11 -5.59 -5.18
C TYR A 19 -14.17 -6.66 -5.75
N LEU A 20 -13.41 -6.32 -6.80
CA LEU A 20 -12.43 -7.22 -7.39
C LEU A 20 -11.28 -7.53 -6.40
N ALA A 21 -10.84 -6.53 -5.64
CA ALA A 21 -9.85 -6.69 -4.57
C ALA A 21 -10.35 -7.66 -3.48
N TYR A 22 -11.60 -7.51 -3.05
CA TYR A 22 -12.22 -8.44 -2.10
C TYR A 22 -12.29 -9.86 -2.67
N ILE A 23 -12.79 -10.04 -3.90
CA ILE A 23 -12.89 -11.35 -4.55
C ILE A 23 -11.52 -12.00 -4.69
N THR A 24 -10.52 -11.26 -5.18
CA THR A 24 -9.16 -11.81 -5.38
C THR A 24 -8.53 -12.24 -4.06
N ALA A 25 -8.68 -11.45 -2.99
CA ALA A 25 -8.25 -11.84 -1.65
C ALA A 25 -9.02 -13.06 -1.15
N ALA A 26 -10.33 -13.11 -1.33
CA ALA A 26 -11.17 -14.22 -0.90
C ALA A 26 -10.85 -15.53 -1.62
N LEU A 27 -10.68 -15.49 -2.94
CA LEU A 27 -10.31 -16.64 -3.77
C LEU A 27 -8.91 -17.14 -3.44
N TYR A 28 -7.94 -16.23 -3.25
CA TYR A 28 -6.59 -16.62 -2.88
C TYR A 28 -6.55 -17.30 -1.49
N LEU A 29 -7.24 -16.71 -0.51
CA LEU A 29 -7.28 -17.25 0.85
C LEU A 29 -8.02 -18.59 0.93
N SER A 30 -9.11 -18.76 0.18
CA SER A 30 -9.85 -20.02 0.15
C SER A 30 -9.08 -21.11 -0.60
N ALA A 31 -8.49 -20.80 -1.76
CA ALA A 31 -7.82 -21.79 -2.59
C ALA A 31 -6.49 -22.28 -2.01
N VAL A 32 -5.74 -21.40 -1.33
CA VAL A 32 -4.37 -21.72 -0.88
C VAL A 32 -4.32 -22.06 0.61
N HIS A 33 -5.17 -21.44 1.43
CA HIS A 33 -5.07 -21.52 2.89
C HIS A 33 -6.36 -21.96 3.58
N ASP A 34 -7.44 -22.26 2.84
CA ASP A 34 -8.77 -22.58 3.37
C ASP A 34 -9.27 -21.58 4.44
N THR A 35 -8.94 -20.31 4.25
CA THR A 35 -9.30 -19.20 5.15
C THR A 35 -10.13 -18.16 4.43
N ARG A 36 -10.71 -17.22 5.18
CA ARG A 36 -11.53 -16.14 4.65
C ARG A 36 -10.97 -14.79 5.09
N PRO A 37 -11.14 -13.74 4.27
CA PRO A 37 -10.72 -12.40 4.64
C PRO A 37 -11.49 -11.92 5.88
N PRO A 38 -10.83 -11.30 6.86
CA PRO A 38 -11.47 -10.80 8.06
C PRO A 38 -12.43 -9.65 7.72
N ARG A 39 -13.74 -9.90 7.87
CA ARG A 39 -14.82 -8.94 7.58
C ARG A 39 -14.60 -7.52 8.14
N PRO A 40 -14.20 -7.31 9.42
CA PRO A 40 -14.02 -5.95 9.94
C PRO A 40 -12.92 -5.19 9.19
N VAL A 41 -11.84 -5.86 8.80
CA VAL A 41 -10.74 -5.25 8.05
C VAL A 41 -11.21 -4.84 6.65
N VAL A 42 -12.02 -5.68 5.98
CA VAL A 42 -12.60 -5.35 4.67
C VAL A 42 -13.35 -4.03 4.73
N TYR A 43 -14.23 -3.85 5.73
CA TYR A 43 -15.00 -2.62 5.88
C TYR A 43 -14.11 -1.40 6.14
N VAL A 44 -13.06 -1.56 6.97
CA VAL A 44 -12.11 -0.47 7.25
C VAL A 44 -11.33 -0.08 5.99
N CYS A 45 -10.80 -1.03 5.23
CA CYS A 45 -10.07 -0.76 3.99
C CYS A 45 -10.98 -0.08 2.94
N CYS A 46 -12.21 -0.58 2.76
CA CYS A 46 -13.18 0.04 1.85
C CYS A 46 -13.51 1.48 2.27
N LEU A 47 -13.72 1.72 3.57
CA LEU A 47 -13.98 3.05 4.09
C LEU A 47 -12.80 4.00 3.84
N LEU A 48 -11.56 3.55 4.16
CA LEU A 48 -10.35 4.35 3.91
C LEU A 48 -10.16 4.68 2.43
N ALA A 49 -10.41 3.72 1.54
CA ALA A 49 -10.33 3.92 0.09
C ALA A 49 -11.37 4.92 -0.41
N ILE A 50 -12.63 4.78 0.01
CA ILE A 50 -13.73 5.69 -0.38
C ILE A 50 -13.42 7.10 0.12
N VAL A 51 -13.02 7.25 1.39
CA VAL A 51 -12.70 8.55 1.97
C VAL A 51 -11.52 9.18 1.24
N SER A 52 -10.44 8.42 0.99
CA SER A 52 -9.26 8.93 0.28
C SER A 52 -9.61 9.43 -1.13
N VAL A 53 -10.29 8.63 -1.95
CA VAL A 53 -10.64 9.03 -3.32
C VAL A 53 -11.63 10.20 -3.32
N SER A 54 -12.60 10.21 -2.39
CA SER A 54 -13.58 11.30 -2.30
C SER A 54 -12.95 12.62 -1.86
N LEU A 55 -12.02 12.58 -0.89
CA LEU A 55 -11.29 13.76 -0.45
C LEU A 55 -10.41 14.31 -1.58
N ASN A 56 -9.61 13.48 -2.24
CA ASN A 56 -8.77 13.92 -3.36
C ASN A 56 -9.60 14.46 -4.53
N GLY A 57 -10.79 13.87 -4.79
CA GLY A 57 -11.73 14.40 -5.78
C GLY A 57 -12.30 15.76 -5.40
N ALA A 58 -12.62 15.98 -4.12
CA ALA A 58 -13.08 17.28 -3.61
C ALA A 58 -11.98 18.36 -3.65
N TYR A 59 -10.72 17.97 -3.47
CA TYR A 59 -9.54 18.84 -3.61
C TYR A 59 -9.16 19.15 -5.07
N GLY A 60 -9.85 18.55 -6.04
CA GLY A 60 -9.65 18.86 -7.47
C GLY A 60 -8.53 18.09 -8.13
N VAL A 61 -8.12 16.93 -7.58
CA VAL A 61 -7.19 16.03 -8.28
C VAL A 61 -7.79 15.58 -9.62
N GLU A 62 -6.96 15.52 -10.65
CA GLU A 62 -7.37 15.12 -11.99
C GLU A 62 -7.95 13.70 -12.03
N ALA A 63 -8.84 13.44 -12.99
CA ALA A 63 -9.49 12.15 -13.15
C ALA A 63 -8.49 11.00 -13.30
N THR A 64 -7.39 11.21 -14.03
CA THR A 64 -6.31 10.22 -14.19
C THR A 64 -5.65 9.88 -12.84
N GLY A 65 -5.35 10.89 -12.02
CA GLY A 65 -4.78 10.70 -10.68
C GLY A 65 -5.73 9.93 -9.76
N LEU A 66 -7.04 10.21 -9.84
CA LEU A 66 -8.06 9.50 -9.08
C LEU A 66 -8.23 8.03 -9.52
N LEU A 67 -8.07 7.73 -10.81
CA LEU A 67 -8.06 6.34 -11.30
C LEU A 67 -6.87 5.56 -10.76
N PHE A 68 -5.66 6.15 -10.82
CA PHE A 68 -4.46 5.53 -10.24
C PHE A 68 -4.57 5.37 -8.72
N LEU A 69 -5.14 6.35 -8.01
CA LEU A 69 -5.42 6.26 -6.58
C LEU A 69 -6.42 5.13 -6.25
N SER A 70 -7.44 4.95 -7.09
CA SER A 70 -8.40 3.86 -6.95
C SER A 70 -7.73 2.49 -7.12
N LEU A 71 -6.82 2.34 -8.10
CA LEU A 71 -6.03 1.13 -8.28
C LEU A 71 -5.08 0.86 -7.11
N LEU A 72 -4.42 1.91 -6.62
CA LEU A 72 -3.52 1.84 -5.46
C LEU A 72 -4.28 1.34 -4.23
N THR A 73 -5.39 1.96 -3.87
CA THR A 73 -6.20 1.57 -2.71
C THR A 73 -6.80 0.17 -2.85
N GLY A 74 -7.17 -0.24 -4.07
CA GLY A 74 -7.53 -1.63 -4.37
C GLY A 74 -6.41 -2.62 -4.02
N LEU A 75 -5.19 -2.38 -4.50
CA LEU A 75 -4.03 -3.23 -4.19
C LEU A 75 -3.72 -3.26 -2.69
N LEU A 76 -3.71 -2.10 -2.02
CA LEU A 76 -3.48 -2.01 -0.57
C LEU A 76 -4.50 -2.83 0.22
N THR A 77 -5.76 -2.83 -0.23
CA THR A 77 -6.82 -3.65 0.35
C THR A 77 -6.50 -5.13 0.22
N VAL A 78 -6.15 -5.62 -0.97
CA VAL A 78 -5.79 -7.04 -1.17
C VAL A 78 -4.63 -7.44 -0.27
N MET A 79 -3.56 -6.64 -0.27
CA MET A 79 -2.34 -6.93 0.49
C MET A 79 -2.58 -6.94 2.00
N THR A 80 -3.37 -5.98 2.50
CA THR A 80 -3.75 -5.93 3.92
C THR A 80 -4.58 -7.14 4.33
N LEU A 81 -5.55 -7.56 3.50
CA LEU A 81 -6.40 -8.71 3.80
C LEU A 81 -5.60 -10.03 3.79
N THR A 82 -4.71 -10.20 2.82
CA THR A 82 -3.88 -11.41 2.75
C THR A 82 -2.87 -11.47 3.90
N ASP A 83 -2.25 -10.35 4.26
CA ASP A 83 -1.23 -10.36 5.30
C ASP A 83 -1.82 -10.55 6.70
N ILE A 84 -2.97 -9.93 7.01
CA ILE A 84 -3.65 -10.17 8.31
C ILE A 84 -4.13 -11.62 8.43
N ALA A 85 -4.59 -12.22 7.34
CA ALA A 85 -5.13 -13.57 7.39
C ALA A 85 -4.04 -14.64 7.55
N VAL A 86 -2.92 -14.52 6.84
CA VAL A 86 -1.91 -15.59 6.74
C VAL A 86 -0.46 -15.15 6.89
N CYS A 87 -0.19 -13.86 7.15
CA CYS A 87 1.16 -13.27 7.27
C CYS A 87 2.06 -13.59 6.04
N ARG A 88 1.43 -13.65 4.86
CA ARG A 88 2.08 -13.99 3.59
C ARG A 88 1.54 -13.07 2.50
N LEU A 89 2.43 -12.29 1.91
CA LEU A 89 2.14 -11.45 0.74
C LEU A 89 2.37 -12.21 -0.58
N PRO A 90 1.34 -12.38 -1.42
CA PRO A 90 1.50 -12.94 -2.75
C PRO A 90 2.31 -11.99 -3.64
N ARG A 91 3.41 -12.49 -4.21
CA ARG A 91 4.34 -11.68 -5.02
C ARG A 91 3.67 -11.03 -6.24
N ILE A 92 2.60 -11.61 -6.76
CA ILE A 92 1.83 -11.02 -7.87
C ILE A 92 1.28 -9.63 -7.51
N PHE A 93 0.84 -9.41 -6.27
CA PHE A 93 0.25 -8.14 -5.84
C PHE A 93 1.32 -7.07 -5.58
N THR A 94 2.45 -7.45 -4.97
CA THR A 94 3.56 -6.51 -4.74
C THR A 94 4.24 -6.10 -6.04
N LEU A 95 4.37 -7.00 -7.02
CA LEU A 95 4.84 -6.65 -8.36
C LEU A 95 3.84 -5.77 -9.11
N SER A 96 2.53 -6.07 -9.01
CA SER A 96 1.49 -5.23 -9.61
C SER A 96 1.53 -3.80 -9.06
N LEU A 97 1.82 -3.64 -7.76
CA LEU A 97 2.03 -2.33 -7.14
C LEU A 97 3.20 -1.58 -7.79
N ILE A 98 4.35 -2.23 -7.99
CA ILE A 98 5.51 -1.62 -8.64
C ILE A 98 5.19 -1.21 -10.09
N VAL A 99 4.59 -2.12 -10.87
CA VAL A 99 4.28 -1.88 -12.29
C VAL A 99 3.29 -0.72 -12.46
N LEU A 100 2.22 -0.70 -11.65
CA LEU A 100 1.24 0.38 -11.71
C LEU A 100 1.81 1.70 -11.20
N GLY A 101 2.68 1.68 -10.18
CA GLY A 101 3.39 2.88 -9.73
C GLY A 101 4.33 3.43 -10.81
N ALA A 102 5.02 2.55 -11.54
CA ALA A 102 5.88 2.96 -12.66
C ALA A 102 5.05 3.55 -13.80
N ALA A 103 3.89 2.96 -14.13
CA ALA A 103 2.97 3.52 -15.13
C ALA A 103 2.45 4.91 -14.72
N PHE A 104 2.11 5.09 -13.45
CA PHE A 104 1.71 6.38 -12.90
C PHE A 104 2.85 7.42 -12.98
N ARG A 105 4.07 7.06 -12.55
CA ARG A 105 5.22 7.97 -12.60
C ARG A 105 5.70 8.27 -14.02
N TYR A 106 5.51 7.34 -14.95
CA TYR A 106 5.73 7.59 -16.36
C TYR A 106 4.79 8.66 -16.90
N SER A 107 3.51 8.64 -16.50
CA SER A 107 2.54 9.68 -16.89
C SER A 107 2.87 11.08 -16.34
N LEU A 108 3.74 11.15 -15.32
CA LEU A 108 4.21 12.39 -14.70
C LEU A 108 5.64 12.78 -15.12
N GLU A 109 6.26 12.05 -16.07
CA GLU A 109 7.65 12.25 -16.51
C GLU A 109 8.72 12.09 -15.39
N GLU A 110 8.34 11.52 -14.24
CA GLU A 110 9.22 11.35 -13.06
C GLU A 110 9.75 9.90 -12.90
N LEU A 111 9.62 9.08 -13.94
CA LEU A 111 9.90 7.65 -13.87
C LEU A 111 11.33 7.34 -13.36
N THR A 112 12.33 8.07 -13.86
CA THR A 112 13.75 7.83 -13.51
C THR A 112 14.00 8.02 -12.02
N TYR A 113 13.48 9.11 -11.44
CA TYR A 113 13.64 9.41 -10.01
C TYR A 113 12.92 8.38 -9.14
N SER A 114 11.72 7.97 -9.55
CA SER A 114 10.96 6.96 -8.82
C SER A 114 11.58 5.57 -8.88
N LEU A 115 12.13 5.17 -10.04
CA LEU A 115 12.87 3.93 -10.19
C LEU A 115 14.12 3.90 -9.30
N LEU A 116 14.85 5.01 -9.23
CA LEU A 116 16.02 5.13 -8.37
C LEU A 116 15.62 5.05 -6.88
N ASN A 117 14.54 5.73 -6.49
CA ASN A 117 13.98 5.63 -5.14
C ASN A 117 13.60 4.18 -4.79
N ALA A 118 12.84 3.52 -5.65
CA ALA A 118 12.41 2.14 -5.45
C ALA A 118 13.58 1.16 -5.40
N SER A 119 14.59 1.34 -6.26
CA SER A 119 15.80 0.51 -6.29
C SER A 119 16.65 0.68 -5.04
N LEU A 120 16.81 1.92 -4.55
CA LEU A 120 17.50 2.20 -3.29
C LEU A 120 16.79 1.57 -2.10
N TRP A 121 15.48 1.73 -1.99
CA TRP A 121 14.70 1.13 -0.90
C TRP A 121 14.68 -0.39 -0.96
N PHE A 122 14.57 -0.97 -2.15
CA PHE A 122 14.69 -2.41 -2.35
C PHE A 122 16.06 -2.90 -1.89
N GLY A 123 17.14 -2.29 -2.36
CA GLY A 123 18.50 -2.66 -1.99
C GLY A 123 18.76 -2.55 -0.49
N MET A 124 18.36 -1.43 0.12
CA MET A 124 18.57 -1.18 1.55
C MET A 124 17.80 -2.18 2.43
N THR A 125 16.53 -2.43 2.12
CA THR A 125 15.70 -3.37 2.91
C THR A 125 16.09 -4.83 2.65
N TYR A 126 16.52 -5.17 1.44
CA TYR A 126 17.06 -6.49 1.11
C TYR A 126 18.38 -6.77 1.84
N LEU A 127 19.31 -5.80 1.87
CA LEU A 127 20.55 -5.92 2.62
C LEU A 127 20.30 -6.03 4.12
N LEU A 128 19.36 -5.25 4.65
CA LEU A 128 18.94 -5.34 6.05
C LEU A 128 18.41 -6.75 6.37
N ARG A 129 17.54 -7.29 5.51
CA ARG A 129 17.04 -8.67 5.62
C ARG A 129 18.19 -9.68 5.64
N GLN A 130 19.13 -9.57 4.69
CA GLN A 130 20.26 -10.50 4.60
C GLN A 130 21.19 -10.40 5.82
N PHE A 131 21.40 -9.19 6.33
CA PHE A 131 22.18 -8.97 7.56
C PHE A 131 21.54 -9.68 8.76
N PHE A 132 20.23 -9.55 8.96
CA PHE A 132 19.54 -10.22 10.07
C PHE A 132 19.56 -11.74 9.95
N ILE A 133 19.36 -12.27 8.74
CA ILE A 133 19.44 -13.72 8.49
C ILE A 133 20.85 -14.22 8.82
N THR A 134 21.89 -13.52 8.38
CA THR A 134 23.29 -13.94 8.60
C THR A 134 23.72 -13.78 10.06
N ALA A 135 23.34 -12.68 10.71
CA ALA A 135 23.80 -12.34 12.06
C ALA A 135 22.99 -13.01 13.18
N LYS A 136 21.68 -13.17 13.00
CA LYS A 136 20.77 -13.70 14.04
C LYS A 136 20.13 -15.04 13.69
N GLY A 137 20.29 -15.52 12.45
CA GLY A 137 19.62 -16.74 11.98
C GLY A 137 18.11 -16.61 11.85
N THR A 138 17.55 -15.42 12.03
CA THR A 138 16.12 -15.15 12.00
C THR A 138 15.76 -14.16 10.90
N GLU A 139 14.63 -14.39 10.24
CA GLU A 139 14.10 -13.49 9.24
C GLU A 139 13.37 -12.33 9.94
N ALA A 140 14.02 -11.16 9.99
CA ALA A 140 13.44 -9.97 10.59
C ALA A 140 12.34 -9.34 9.72
N LEU A 141 12.44 -9.48 8.40
CA LEU A 141 11.53 -8.91 7.41
C LEU A 141 11.34 -9.93 6.28
N GLY A 142 10.08 -10.17 5.90
CA GLY A 142 9.78 -11.09 4.80
C GLY A 142 10.21 -10.51 3.46
N LEU A 143 10.55 -11.38 2.50
CA LEU A 143 10.82 -10.92 1.12
C LEU A 143 9.62 -10.17 0.51
N GLY A 144 8.39 -10.55 0.88
CA GLY A 144 7.17 -9.85 0.45
C GLY A 144 7.14 -8.39 0.88
N ASP A 145 7.58 -8.10 2.12
CA ASP A 145 7.64 -6.75 2.67
C ASP A 145 8.71 -5.90 1.95
N VAL A 146 9.85 -6.49 1.57
CA VAL A 146 10.88 -5.82 0.75
C VAL A 146 10.27 -5.32 -0.57
N PHE A 147 9.51 -6.17 -1.26
CA PHE A 147 8.84 -5.76 -2.50
C PHE A 147 7.71 -4.76 -2.25
N LEU A 148 6.98 -4.88 -1.14
CA LEU A 148 5.96 -3.91 -0.77
C LEU A 148 6.58 -2.53 -0.55
N ILE A 149 7.68 -2.44 0.20
CA ILE A 149 8.40 -1.18 0.45
C ILE A 149 8.89 -0.58 -0.88
N ALA A 150 9.48 -1.39 -1.76
CA ALA A 150 9.89 -0.93 -3.08
C ALA A 150 8.71 -0.43 -3.93
N GLY A 151 7.56 -1.10 -3.85
CA GLY A 151 6.32 -0.62 -4.48
C GLY A 151 5.86 0.71 -3.90
N ILE A 152 5.78 0.85 -2.57
CA ILE A 152 5.42 2.11 -1.91
C ILE A 152 6.39 3.25 -2.34
N ALA A 153 7.68 2.96 -2.44
CA ALA A 153 8.70 3.90 -2.92
C ALA A 153 8.45 4.34 -4.38
N MET A 154 7.83 3.49 -5.22
CA MET A 154 7.44 3.85 -6.59
C MET A 154 6.29 4.87 -6.62
N TRP A 155 5.35 4.71 -5.69
CA TRP A 155 4.16 5.58 -5.60
C TRP A 155 4.42 6.89 -4.87
N THR A 156 5.48 6.98 -4.08
CA THR A 156 5.75 8.11 -3.19
C THR A 156 7.00 8.86 -3.58
N GLN A 157 7.07 10.14 -3.23
CA GLN A 157 8.30 10.90 -3.38
C GLN A 157 9.37 10.36 -2.41
N PRO A 158 10.67 10.47 -2.74
CA PRO A 158 11.76 9.98 -1.90
C PRO A 158 11.75 10.50 -0.45
N GLN A 159 11.18 11.69 -0.24
CA GLN A 159 11.08 12.34 1.08
C GLN A 159 10.02 11.68 1.97
N HIS A 160 8.96 11.12 1.38
CA HIS A 160 7.85 10.52 2.12
C HIS A 160 8.07 9.05 2.44
N THR A 161 8.81 8.32 1.60
CA THR A 161 9.08 6.89 1.82
C THR A 161 9.71 6.57 3.19
N PRO A 162 10.75 7.30 3.68
CA PRO A 162 11.29 7.07 5.02
C PRO A 162 10.26 7.32 6.14
N LEU A 163 9.41 8.33 5.99
CA LEU A 163 8.37 8.66 6.97
C LEU A 163 7.32 7.53 7.05
N LEU A 164 6.92 6.98 5.90
CA LEU A 164 5.97 5.87 5.85
C LEU A 164 6.50 4.60 6.52
N ILE A 165 7.78 4.29 6.30
CA ILE A 165 8.42 3.10 6.88
C ILE A 165 8.61 3.28 8.38
N THR A 166 9.04 4.46 8.83
CA THR A 166 9.20 4.74 10.27
C THR A 166 7.85 4.79 11.00
N ALA A 167 6.79 5.31 10.37
CA ALA A 167 5.43 5.26 10.90
C ALA A 167 4.94 3.80 11.00
N ALA A 168 5.17 2.98 9.97
CA ALA A 168 4.82 1.56 10.01
C ALA A 168 5.60 0.79 11.08
N ALA A 169 6.91 1.03 11.19
CA ALA A 169 7.77 0.39 12.18
C ALA A 169 7.40 0.79 13.62
N SER A 170 7.11 2.08 13.86
CA SER A 170 6.67 2.55 15.19
C SER A 170 5.29 2.01 15.54
N GLY A 171 4.36 1.95 14.59
CA GLY A 171 3.04 1.33 14.77
C GLY A 171 3.14 -0.16 15.13
N ALA A 172 3.96 -0.92 14.39
CA ALA A 172 4.22 -2.32 14.69
C ALA A 172 4.88 -2.51 16.05
N PHE A 173 5.86 -1.67 16.40
CA PHE A 173 6.54 -1.72 17.70
C PHE A 173 5.59 -1.43 18.87
N LEU A 174 4.75 -0.39 18.76
CA LEU A 174 3.73 -0.07 19.77
C LEU A 174 2.71 -1.20 19.90
N PHE A 175 2.29 -1.79 18.78
CA PHE A 175 1.37 -2.93 18.79
C PHE A 175 1.97 -4.13 19.54
N ILE A 176 3.23 -4.47 19.28
CA ILE A 176 3.94 -5.54 19.99
C ILE A 176 3.99 -5.25 21.50
N LEU A 177 4.35 -4.02 21.88
CA LEU A 177 4.51 -3.61 23.27
C LEU A 177 3.19 -3.73 24.05
N LEU A 178 2.08 -3.29 23.45
CA LEU A 178 0.77 -3.24 24.09
C LEU A 178 0.04 -4.59 24.07
N PHE A 179 0.11 -5.33 22.98
CA PHE A 179 -0.77 -6.49 22.74
C PHE A 179 -0.04 -7.84 22.70
N CYS A 180 1.28 -7.85 22.43
CA CYS A 180 2.03 -9.10 22.24
C CYS A 180 2.92 -9.47 23.42
N ARG A 181 2.79 -8.79 24.58
CA ARG A 181 3.60 -9.03 25.79
C ARG A 181 3.58 -10.49 26.29
N HIS A 182 2.63 -11.32 25.85
CA HIS A 182 2.48 -12.73 26.26
C HIS A 182 2.46 -13.73 25.09
N ARG A 183 2.64 -13.30 23.83
CA ARG A 183 2.65 -14.21 22.66
C ARG A 183 4.05 -14.27 22.05
N HIS A 184 4.86 -15.20 22.55
CA HIS A 184 6.28 -15.33 22.20
C HIS A 184 6.57 -15.89 20.78
N GLN A 185 5.58 -16.27 19.97
CA GLN A 185 5.84 -17.09 18.76
C GLN A 185 4.98 -16.81 17.53
N GLN A 186 4.17 -15.73 17.52
CA GLN A 186 3.40 -15.41 16.31
C GLN A 186 4.15 -14.38 15.47
N ALA A 187 4.44 -14.74 14.21
CA ALA A 187 4.94 -13.79 13.22
C ALA A 187 3.93 -12.64 13.10
N LEU A 188 4.40 -11.41 13.31
CA LEU A 188 3.56 -10.23 13.22
C LEU A 188 3.43 -9.82 11.75
N PRO A 189 2.22 -9.61 11.22
CA PRO A 189 2.05 -9.06 9.87
C PRO A 189 2.50 -7.59 9.84
N PHE A 190 3.59 -7.29 9.14
CA PHE A 190 4.14 -5.94 9.01
C PHE A 190 3.44 -5.14 7.90
N ALA A 191 2.98 -5.81 6.84
CA ALA A 191 2.40 -5.18 5.68
C ALA A 191 1.16 -4.31 5.97
N PRO A 192 0.25 -4.67 6.90
CA PRO A 192 -0.88 -3.82 7.27
C PRO A 192 -0.45 -2.47 7.83
N PHE A 193 0.65 -2.41 8.57
CA PHE A 193 1.17 -1.16 9.11
C PHE A 193 1.74 -0.26 8.00
N LEU A 194 2.42 -0.87 7.01
CA LEU A 194 2.87 -0.16 5.80
C LEU A 194 1.69 0.32 4.94
N CYS A 195 0.66 -0.51 4.75
CA CYS A 195 -0.52 -0.13 4.00
C CYS A 195 -1.29 0.98 4.73
N ALA A 196 -1.40 0.91 6.06
CA ALA A 196 -2.04 1.93 6.87
C ALA A 196 -1.30 3.27 6.83
N SER A 197 0.04 3.28 6.86
CA SER A 197 0.80 4.52 6.73
C SER A 197 0.61 5.13 5.33
N LEU A 198 0.58 4.32 4.28
CA LEU A 198 0.30 4.82 2.94
C LEU A 198 -1.16 5.34 2.81
N TYR A 199 -2.15 4.65 3.37
CA TYR A 199 -3.52 5.19 3.45
C TYR A 199 -3.56 6.54 4.16
N ALA A 200 -2.87 6.68 5.30
CA ALA A 200 -2.80 7.94 6.02
C ALA A 200 -2.19 9.07 5.17
N LEU A 201 -1.17 8.79 4.37
CA LEU A 201 -0.62 9.75 3.41
C LEU A 201 -1.65 10.12 2.34
N THR A 202 -2.37 9.14 1.76
CA THR A 202 -3.41 9.42 0.75
C THR A 202 -4.61 10.19 1.28
N LEU A 203 -4.82 10.25 2.60
CA LEU A 203 -5.84 11.08 3.23
C LEU A 203 -5.39 12.54 3.40
N LEU A 204 -4.10 12.83 3.26
CA LEU A 204 -3.52 14.16 3.31
C LEU A 204 -3.30 14.64 1.86
N PRO A 205 -4.26 15.37 1.26
CA PRO A 205 -4.23 15.74 -0.16
C PRO A 205 -2.97 16.54 -0.53
N ASP A 206 -2.45 17.36 0.38
CA ASP A 206 -1.22 18.14 0.19
C ASP A 206 0.07 17.30 0.06
N SER A 207 0.02 16.01 0.40
CA SER A 207 1.21 15.14 0.55
C SER A 207 1.41 14.10 -0.56
N VAL A 208 0.35 13.71 -1.28
CA VAL A 208 0.46 12.80 -2.43
C VAL A 208 0.57 13.57 -3.75
N PHE A 209 -0.08 14.73 -3.81
CA PHE A 209 -0.07 15.60 -4.96
C PHE A 209 0.30 17.00 -4.48
N ARG A 210 1.60 17.31 -4.50
CA ARG A 210 2.01 18.72 -4.51
C ARG A 210 1.59 19.28 -5.88
N THR A 211 0.31 19.66 -5.98
CA THR A 211 -0.30 20.37 -7.11
C THR A 211 0.23 21.80 -7.27
N SER A 212 1.21 22.23 -6.46
CA SER A 212 1.81 23.55 -6.56
C SER A 212 3.01 23.64 -7.52
N GLU A 213 3.44 22.54 -8.16
CA GLU A 213 4.54 22.57 -9.16
C GLU A 213 4.15 21.98 -10.53
N ILE A 214 2.87 21.62 -10.72
CA ILE A 214 2.37 21.09 -12.01
C ILE A 214 1.83 22.23 -12.92
N PHE A 215 1.74 23.47 -12.41
CA PHE A 215 1.34 24.65 -13.19
C PHE A 215 2.24 25.87 -12.95
N THR A 216 3.55 25.68 -13.08
CA THR A 216 4.47 26.74 -13.55
C THR A 216 5.52 26.13 -14.47
#